data_AF-A0AA43KC74-F1
#
_entry.id   AF-A0AA43KC74-F1
#
_cell.length_a   1.000
_cell.length_b   1.000
_cell.length_c   1.000
_cell.angle_alpha   90.00
_cell.angle_beta   90.00
_cell.angle_gamma   90.00
#
_symmetry.space_group_name_H-M   'P 1'
#
loop_
_entity.id
_entity.type
_entity.pdbx_description
1 polymer ?
#
loop_
_entity_poly.entity_id
_entity_poly.type
_entity_poly.pdbx_seq_one_letter_code
_entity_poly.pdbx_strand_id
1 'polypeptide(L)'
;MTITDLGSPSFTDQQWKIAHAIAQTLVQEDTDINELGKAIAYLRSIVNQSDATDRFFTYLTTLVRDGKQIGHSGKTLGYYTNIQTTCSDYLKTIPNPNTILHILGWVTRLMRYYKDAGVPIGDIIPPSAFTPESARQKEIAQLVESQDFHEGKILQATVTKINGNRVTYEILGTIKLTEREPRKASLLQEGQTVDVKIISLKEDGSIKSVKCAN
;
A
#
# COMPACT_ATOMS: atom_id res chain seq x y z
N MET A 1 -37.95 9.54 -26.26
CA MET A 1 -36.72 10.30 -26.56
C MET A 1 -35.91 10.34 -25.28
N THR A 2 -35.11 9.32 -25.04
CA THR A 2 -34.25 9.17 -23.85
C THR A 2 -32.97 9.95 -24.09
N ILE A 3 -32.74 10.97 -23.27
CA ILE A 3 -31.48 11.70 -23.24
C ILE A 3 -30.44 10.73 -22.68
N THR A 4 -29.50 10.33 -23.53
CA THR A 4 -28.30 9.60 -23.14
C THR A 4 -27.49 10.47 -22.18
N ASP A 5 -27.38 10.00 -20.95
CA ASP A 5 -26.43 10.48 -19.95
C ASP A 5 -25.02 10.30 -20.51
N LEU A 6 -24.39 11.41 -20.90
CA LEU A 6 -23.01 11.47 -21.34
C LEU A 6 -22.14 11.26 -20.10
N GLY A 7 -21.79 9.99 -19.86
CA GLY A 7 -21.04 9.53 -18.71
C GLY A 7 -19.84 10.42 -18.37
N SER A 8 -20.01 11.23 -17.34
CA SER A 8 -18.89 11.76 -16.58
C SER A 8 -18.14 10.57 -16.00
N PRO A 9 -16.79 10.52 -16.02
CA PRO A 9 -16.06 9.41 -15.40
C PRO A 9 -16.42 9.39 -13.91
N SER A 10 -17.22 8.41 -13.52
CA SER A 10 -17.64 8.23 -12.14
C SER A 10 -16.41 7.89 -11.29
N PHE A 11 -16.35 8.50 -10.13
CA PHE A 11 -15.26 8.29 -9.17
C PHE A 11 -15.37 6.84 -8.67
N THR A 12 -14.31 6.04 -8.85
CA THR A 12 -14.38 4.61 -8.53
C THR A 12 -14.49 4.38 -7.02
N ASP A 13 -15.00 3.22 -6.60
CA ASP A 13 -15.08 2.87 -5.17
C ASP A 13 -13.70 2.93 -4.48
N GLN A 14 -12.63 2.56 -5.18
CA GLN A 14 -11.28 2.65 -4.66
C GLN A 14 -10.85 4.12 -4.50
N GLN A 15 -11.14 4.98 -5.49
CA GLN A 15 -10.84 6.41 -5.40
C GLN A 15 -11.61 7.07 -4.25
N TRP A 16 -12.88 6.68 -4.02
CA TRP A 16 -13.67 7.10 -2.85
C TRP A 16 -13.02 6.71 -1.54
N LYS A 17 -12.65 5.44 -1.38
CA LYS A 17 -11.99 4.95 -0.16
C LYS A 17 -10.67 5.67 0.11
N ILE A 18 -9.87 5.91 -0.93
CA ILE A 18 -8.62 6.68 -0.82
C ILE A 18 -8.91 8.13 -0.40
N ALA A 19 -9.89 8.80 -1.04
CA ALA A 19 -10.24 10.18 -0.70
C ALA A 19 -10.73 10.32 0.75
N HIS A 20 -11.57 9.39 1.22
CA HIS A 20 -12.01 9.33 2.62
C HIS A 20 -10.84 9.12 3.57
N ALA A 21 -9.98 8.12 3.32
CA ALA A 21 -8.84 7.82 4.18
C ALA A 21 -7.88 9.01 4.30
N ILE A 22 -7.55 9.68 3.18
CA ILE A 22 -6.71 10.88 3.20
C ILE A 22 -7.39 12.00 3.99
N ALA A 23 -8.67 12.27 3.74
CA ALA A 23 -9.39 13.36 4.41
C ALA A 23 -9.47 13.15 5.93
N GLN A 24 -9.82 11.94 6.36
CA GLN A 24 -9.87 11.57 7.78
C GLN A 24 -8.49 11.71 8.44
N THR A 25 -7.44 11.21 7.79
CA THR A 25 -6.06 11.32 8.27
C THR A 25 -5.67 12.78 8.47
N LEU A 26 -5.87 13.62 7.45
CA LEU A 26 -5.48 15.03 7.53
C LEU A 26 -6.31 15.82 8.55
N VAL A 27 -7.59 15.49 8.76
CA VAL A 27 -8.42 16.11 9.79
C VAL A 27 -8.00 15.68 11.20
N GLN A 28 -7.70 14.39 11.40
CA GLN A 28 -7.22 13.86 12.67
C GLN A 28 -5.88 14.52 13.09
N GLU A 29 -5.03 14.81 12.11
CA GLU A 29 -3.76 15.52 12.30
C GLU A 29 -3.89 17.06 12.34
N ASP A 30 -5.12 17.58 12.47
CA ASP A 30 -5.49 19.01 12.45
C ASP A 30 -4.82 19.82 11.32
N THR A 31 -4.71 19.22 10.13
CA THR A 31 -4.08 19.84 8.97
C THR A 31 -4.96 20.93 8.38
N ASP A 32 -4.37 22.09 8.07
CA ASP A 32 -5.09 23.19 7.42
C ASP A 32 -5.48 22.84 5.97
N ILE A 33 -6.78 22.87 5.70
CA ILE A 33 -7.39 22.62 4.38
C ILE A 33 -6.86 23.62 3.34
N ASN A 34 -6.51 24.85 3.74
CA ASN A 34 -5.97 25.87 2.83
C ASN A 34 -4.58 25.51 2.34
N GLU A 35 -3.72 24.92 3.19
CA GLU A 35 -2.39 24.47 2.78
C GLU A 35 -2.48 23.30 1.79
N LEU A 36 -3.41 22.37 2.01
CA LEU A 36 -3.73 21.34 1.01
C LEU A 36 -4.25 21.97 -0.30
N GLY A 37 -5.09 23.00 -0.20
CA GLY A 37 -5.62 23.75 -1.34
C GLY A 37 -4.51 24.36 -2.22
N LYS A 38 -3.44 24.89 -1.61
CA LYS A 38 -2.26 25.40 -2.35
C LYS A 38 -1.53 24.27 -3.09
N ALA A 39 -1.36 23.11 -2.47
CA ALA A 39 -0.75 21.95 -3.14
C ALA A 39 -1.59 21.46 -4.33
N ILE A 40 -2.92 21.46 -4.19
CA ILE A 40 -3.85 21.13 -5.28
C ILE A 40 -3.77 22.16 -6.41
N ALA A 41 -3.69 23.45 -6.09
CA ALA A 41 -3.53 24.51 -7.08
C ALA A 41 -2.24 24.34 -7.88
N TYR A 42 -1.14 23.97 -7.21
CA TYR A 42 0.11 23.63 -7.88
C TYR A 42 -0.07 22.47 -8.86
N LEU A 43 -0.59 21.31 -8.41
CA LEU A 43 -0.84 20.16 -9.29
C LEU A 43 -1.71 20.54 -10.50
N ARG A 44 -2.80 21.29 -10.27
CA ARG A 44 -3.68 21.76 -11.33
C ARG A 44 -2.94 22.58 -12.39
N SER A 45 -1.99 23.42 -11.98
CA SER A 45 -1.21 24.26 -12.92
C SER A 45 -0.28 23.45 -13.81
N ILE A 46 0.13 22.26 -13.38
CA ILE A 46 1.08 21.41 -14.11
C ILE A 46 0.46 20.11 -14.65
N VAL A 47 -0.84 19.86 -14.46
CA VAL A 47 -1.49 18.56 -14.69
C VAL A 47 -1.33 18.01 -16.12
N ASN A 48 -1.12 18.90 -17.10
CA ASN A 48 -0.91 18.55 -18.51
C ASN A 48 0.55 18.28 -18.88
N GLN A 49 1.49 18.41 -17.94
CA GLN A 49 2.91 18.11 -18.15
C GLN A 49 3.12 16.59 -18.04
N SER A 50 4.04 16.05 -18.84
CA SER A 50 4.31 14.60 -18.88
C SER A 50 4.84 14.03 -17.56
N ASP A 51 5.47 14.86 -16.73
CA ASP A 51 6.08 14.54 -15.44
C ASP A 51 5.30 15.18 -14.25
N ALA A 52 4.03 15.53 -14.46
CA ALA A 52 3.23 16.28 -13.47
C ALA A 52 3.14 15.58 -12.09
N THR A 53 2.99 14.25 -12.08
CA THR A 53 2.93 13.44 -10.85
C THR A 53 4.24 13.55 -10.06
N ASP A 54 5.39 13.35 -10.72
CA ASP A 54 6.70 13.42 -10.07
C ASP A 54 7.02 14.84 -9.57
N ARG A 55 6.67 15.85 -10.38
CA ARG A 55 6.77 17.26 -9.99
C ARG A 55 5.93 17.59 -8.77
N PHE A 56 4.71 17.05 -8.69
CA PHE A 56 3.85 17.23 -7.53
C PHE A 56 4.47 16.67 -6.25
N PHE A 57 4.96 15.44 -6.26
CA PHE A 57 5.63 14.86 -5.09
C PHE A 57 6.96 15.57 -4.74
N THR A 58 7.69 16.01 -5.75
CA THR A 58 8.89 16.84 -5.58
C THR A 58 8.56 18.17 -4.90
N TYR A 59 7.46 18.79 -5.33
CA TYR A 59 6.95 20.02 -4.72
C TYR A 59 6.54 19.81 -3.26
N LEU A 60 5.81 18.74 -2.93
CA LEU A 60 5.48 18.41 -1.53
C LEU A 60 6.72 18.22 -0.68
N THR A 61 7.74 17.53 -1.21
CA THR A 61 9.03 17.34 -0.54
C THR A 61 9.74 18.68 -0.31
N THR A 62 9.67 19.58 -1.29
CA THR A 62 10.23 20.94 -1.21
C THR A 62 9.54 21.77 -0.14
N LEU A 63 8.21 21.68 -0.03
CA LEU A 63 7.46 22.35 1.04
C LEU A 63 7.90 21.90 2.44
N VAL A 64 8.18 20.61 2.63
CA VAL A 64 8.68 20.10 3.91
C VAL A 64 10.11 20.60 4.17
N ARG A 65 10.99 20.52 3.16
CA ARG A 65 12.41 20.91 3.30
C ARG A 65 12.55 22.40 3.61
N ASP A 66 11.84 23.24 2.86
CA ASP A 66 12.02 24.68 2.87
C ASP A 66 10.90 25.39 3.70
N GLY A 67 9.98 24.62 4.28
CA GLY A 67 8.79 25.10 4.99
C GLY A 67 9.08 25.99 6.20
N LYS A 68 10.28 25.87 6.82
CA LYS A 68 10.71 26.79 7.88
C LYS A 68 10.98 28.22 7.38
N GLN A 69 11.33 28.38 6.11
CA GLN A 69 11.60 29.67 5.48
C GLN A 69 10.37 30.25 4.79
N ILE A 70 9.45 29.38 4.34
CA ILE A 70 8.24 29.75 3.61
C ILE A 70 7.05 29.98 4.56
N GLY A 71 7.02 29.27 5.69
CA GLY A 71 5.97 29.37 6.68
C GLY A 71 6.15 30.57 7.61
N HIS A 72 5.11 31.40 7.72
CA HIS A 72 5.06 32.49 8.70
C HIS A 72 4.83 32.00 10.14
N SER A 73 4.47 30.72 10.33
CA SER A 73 4.21 30.11 11.63
C SER A 73 4.93 28.76 11.78
N GLY A 74 5.31 28.41 13.01
CA GLY A 74 5.88 27.08 13.31
C GLY A 74 4.92 25.91 13.02
N LYS A 75 3.61 26.17 12.91
CA LYS A 75 2.58 25.16 12.62
C LYS A 75 2.54 24.75 11.15
N THR A 76 2.91 25.66 10.25
CA THR A 76 2.83 25.46 8.80
C THR A 76 3.70 24.29 8.32
N LEU A 77 4.87 24.10 8.92
CA LEU A 77 5.74 22.96 8.62
C LEU A 77 5.08 21.62 8.95
N GLY A 78 4.33 21.55 10.06
CA GLY A 78 3.58 20.36 10.45
C GLY A 78 2.55 19.99 9.38
N TYR A 79 1.80 20.97 8.88
CA TYR A 79 0.84 20.77 7.80
C TYR A 79 1.49 20.23 6.53
N TYR A 80 2.64 20.79 6.12
CA TYR A 80 3.37 20.28 4.95
C TYR A 80 3.86 18.85 5.15
N THR A 81 4.32 18.51 6.35
CA THR A 81 4.77 17.15 6.67
C THR A 81 3.60 16.17 6.57
N ASN A 82 2.45 16.51 7.15
CA ASN A 82 1.26 15.69 7.14
C ASN A 82 0.72 15.50 5.71
N ILE A 83 0.66 16.59 4.92
CA ILE A 83 0.23 16.54 3.51
C ILE A 83 1.18 15.67 2.70
N GLN A 84 2.50 15.88 2.82
CA GLN A 84 3.51 15.14 2.05
C GLN A 84 3.47 13.64 2.37
N THR A 85 3.44 13.27 3.65
CA THR A 85 3.43 11.87 4.09
C THR A 85 2.12 11.20 3.63
N THR A 86 0.97 11.79 3.96
CA THR A 86 -0.33 11.23 3.61
C THR A 86 -0.50 11.09 2.09
N CYS A 87 -0.13 12.11 1.30
CA CYS A 87 -0.22 12.00 -0.15
C CYS A 87 0.73 10.93 -0.71
N SER A 88 1.96 10.82 -0.17
CA SER A 88 2.92 9.81 -0.63
C SER A 88 2.42 8.40 -0.33
N ASP A 89 1.85 8.18 0.85
CA ASP A 89 1.40 6.86 1.26
C ASP A 89 0.21 6.37 0.43
N TYR A 90 -0.77 7.24 0.18
CA TYR A 90 -2.02 6.85 -0.48
C TYR A 90 -2.02 7.03 -2.00
N LEU A 91 -1.19 7.92 -2.57
CA LEU A 91 -1.29 8.32 -3.97
C LEU A 91 -0.08 7.96 -4.83
N LYS A 92 1.06 7.55 -4.24
CA LYS A 92 2.30 7.30 -5.00
C LYS A 92 2.17 6.18 -6.03
N THR A 93 1.25 5.24 -5.84
CA THR A 93 0.96 4.16 -6.79
C THR A 93 0.00 4.58 -7.90
N ILE A 94 -0.56 5.79 -7.85
CA ILE A 94 -1.49 6.32 -8.85
C ILE A 94 -0.68 7.13 -9.89
N PRO A 95 -0.51 6.62 -11.12
CA PRO A 95 0.37 7.27 -12.10
C PRO A 95 -0.25 8.52 -12.73
N ASN A 96 -1.58 8.58 -12.81
CA ASN A 96 -2.29 9.60 -13.57
C ASN A 96 -2.51 10.89 -12.73
N PRO A 97 -1.94 12.03 -13.14
CA PRO A 97 -2.06 13.28 -12.38
C PRO A 97 -3.49 13.84 -12.34
N ASN A 98 -4.32 13.57 -13.36
CA ASN A 98 -5.73 13.97 -13.35
C ASN A 98 -6.52 13.15 -12.33
N THR A 99 -6.19 11.86 -12.16
CA THR A 99 -6.79 11.02 -11.12
C THR A 99 -6.42 11.52 -9.73
N ILE A 100 -5.13 11.83 -9.49
CA ILE A 100 -4.67 12.45 -8.24
C ILE A 100 -5.43 13.76 -7.99
N LEU A 101 -5.54 14.62 -9.00
CA LEU A 101 -6.22 15.90 -8.88
C LEU A 101 -7.71 15.75 -8.55
N HIS A 102 -8.41 14.79 -9.18
CA HIS A 102 -9.79 14.46 -8.84
C HIS A 102 -9.94 13.96 -7.41
N ILE A 103 -9.03 13.08 -6.96
CA ILE A 103 -9.03 12.57 -5.58
C ILE A 103 -8.86 13.71 -4.58
N LEU A 104 -7.82 14.53 -4.74
CA LEU A 104 -7.54 15.64 -3.84
C LEU A 104 -8.66 16.70 -3.87
N GLY A 105 -9.33 16.87 -5.01
CA GLY A 105 -10.52 17.70 -5.13
C GLY A 105 -11.64 17.23 -4.20
N TRP A 106 -11.87 15.92 -4.08
CA TRP A 106 -12.82 15.37 -3.10
C TRP A 106 -12.29 15.42 -1.67
N VAL A 107 -11.00 15.18 -1.45
CA VAL A 107 -10.38 15.28 -0.11
C VAL A 107 -10.70 16.63 0.54
N THR A 108 -10.54 17.75 -0.15
CA THR A 108 -10.85 19.07 0.44
C THR A 108 -12.31 19.23 0.87
N ARG A 109 -13.26 18.63 0.13
CA ARG A 109 -14.68 18.62 0.49
C ARG A 109 -14.94 17.71 1.68
N LEU A 110 -14.32 16.53 1.70
CA LEU A 110 -14.43 15.56 2.77
C LEU A 110 -13.78 16.04 4.07
N MET A 111 -12.66 16.77 4.00
CA MET A 111 -12.05 17.37 5.19
C MET A 111 -13.02 18.35 5.87
N ARG A 112 -13.74 19.19 5.09
CA ARG A 112 -14.80 20.05 5.65
C ARG A 112 -15.96 19.24 6.22
N TYR A 113 -16.36 18.17 5.54
CA TYR A 113 -17.40 17.28 6.04
C TYR A 113 -17.04 16.68 7.42
N TYR A 114 -15.82 16.18 7.60
CA TYR A 114 -15.39 15.62 8.89
C TYR A 114 -15.10 16.71 9.94
N LYS A 115 -14.49 17.83 9.55
CA LYS A 115 -14.10 18.91 10.48
C LYS A 115 -15.27 19.80 10.89
N ASP A 116 -16.05 20.28 9.92
CA ASP A 116 -17.04 21.34 10.12
C ASP A 116 -18.44 20.77 10.40
N ALA A 117 -18.80 19.64 9.78
CA ALA A 117 -20.10 18.99 10.04
C ALA A 117 -20.08 18.08 11.28
N GLY A 118 -18.93 17.94 11.95
CA GLY A 118 -18.78 17.17 13.19
C GLY A 118 -19.03 15.67 13.04
N VAL A 119 -18.87 15.13 11.83
CA VAL A 119 -19.06 13.71 11.57
C VAL A 119 -17.90 12.94 12.21
N PRO A 120 -18.16 11.95 13.08
CA PRO A 120 -17.10 11.19 13.71
C PRO A 120 -16.19 10.50 12.69
N ILE A 121 -14.88 10.59 12.93
CA ILE A 121 -13.89 9.81 12.19
C ILE A 121 -13.91 8.39 12.76
N GLY A 122 -14.31 7.42 11.92
CA GLY A 122 -14.19 6.00 12.22
C GLY A 122 -12.81 5.45 11.87
N ASP A 123 -12.71 4.12 11.72
CA ASP A 123 -11.45 3.47 11.37
C ASP A 123 -10.93 3.93 10.00
N ILE A 124 -9.71 4.47 9.99
CA ILE A 124 -9.05 4.92 8.77
C ILE A 124 -8.42 3.71 8.08
N ILE A 125 -8.80 3.49 6.82
CA ILE A 125 -8.24 2.41 6.00
C ILE A 125 -6.75 2.72 5.76
N PRO A 126 -5.82 1.83 6.14
CA PRO A 126 -4.39 2.11 5.99
C PRO A 126 -3.97 2.08 4.51
N PRO A 127 -2.88 2.78 4.14
CA PRO A 127 -2.38 2.83 2.76
C PRO A 127 -2.08 1.45 2.17
N SER A 128 -1.60 0.52 3.01
CA SER A 128 -1.29 -0.85 2.62
C SER A 128 -2.50 -1.58 2.03
N ALA A 129 -3.72 -1.28 2.45
CA ALA A 129 -4.93 -1.91 1.92
C ALA A 129 -5.23 -1.55 0.46
N PHE A 130 -4.54 -0.54 -0.11
CA PHE A 130 -4.72 -0.07 -1.48
C PHE A 130 -3.62 -0.52 -2.44
N THR A 131 -2.60 -1.25 -1.97
CA THR A 131 -1.53 -1.75 -2.83
C THR A 131 -1.90 -3.10 -3.44
N PRO A 132 -1.52 -3.37 -4.71
CA PRO A 132 -1.79 -4.66 -5.36
C PRO A 132 -1.10 -5.84 -4.66
N GLU A 133 0.04 -5.60 -3.99
CA GLU A 133 0.68 -6.60 -3.13
C GLU A 133 -0.21 -7.02 -1.96
N SER A 134 -0.94 -6.10 -1.33
CA SER A 134 -1.86 -6.44 -0.24
C SER A 134 -3.09 -7.21 -0.73
N ALA A 135 -3.59 -6.91 -1.94
CA ALA A 135 -4.67 -7.68 -2.54
C ALA A 135 -4.23 -9.14 -2.81
N ARG A 136 -3.04 -9.32 -3.41
CA ARG A 136 -2.45 -10.64 -3.62
C ARG A 136 -2.15 -11.37 -2.31
N GLN A 137 -1.63 -10.66 -1.30
CA GLN A 137 -1.40 -11.24 0.03
C GLN A 137 -2.69 -11.66 0.72
N LYS A 138 -3.81 -10.93 0.54
CA LYS A 138 -5.13 -11.31 1.04
C LYS A 138 -5.68 -12.54 0.33
N GLU A 139 -5.56 -12.61 -1.00
CA GLU A 139 -5.94 -13.79 -1.78
C GLU A 139 -5.11 -15.02 -1.35
N ILE A 140 -3.80 -14.84 -1.18
CA ILE A 140 -2.91 -15.89 -0.68
C ILE A 140 -3.28 -16.29 0.76
N ALA A 141 -3.57 -15.35 1.65
CA ALA A 141 -3.96 -15.65 3.03
C ALA A 141 -5.26 -16.47 3.08
N GLN A 142 -6.25 -16.14 2.24
CA GLN A 142 -7.47 -16.93 2.09
C GLN A 142 -7.17 -18.34 1.55
N LEU A 143 -6.26 -18.46 0.58
CA LEU A 143 -5.83 -19.77 0.06
C LEU A 143 -5.12 -20.60 1.14
N VAL A 144 -4.28 -19.98 1.96
CA VAL A 144 -3.59 -20.63 3.09
C VAL A 144 -4.58 -21.08 4.16
N GLU A 145 -5.55 -20.24 4.54
CA GLU A 145 -6.61 -20.60 5.50
C GLU A 145 -7.49 -21.75 5.00
N SER A 146 -7.75 -21.81 3.69
CA SER A 146 -8.55 -22.89 3.09
C SER A 146 -7.78 -24.21 2.90
N GLN A 147 -6.45 -24.20 3.06
CA GLN A 147 -5.63 -25.39 2.88
C GLN A 147 -5.46 -26.17 4.20
N ASP A 148 -5.96 -27.39 4.21
CA ASP A 148 -5.62 -28.34 5.27
C ASP A 148 -4.16 -28.80 5.12
N PHE A 149 -3.32 -28.41 6.06
CA PHE A 149 -1.96 -28.93 6.22
C PHE A 149 -1.98 -30.19 7.09
N HIS A 150 -1.31 -31.24 6.63
CA HIS A 150 -1.08 -32.45 7.40
C HIS A 150 0.37 -32.88 7.21
N GLU A 151 0.93 -33.52 8.24
CA GLU A 151 2.29 -34.03 8.18
C GLU A 151 2.44 -35.03 7.02
N GLY A 152 3.52 -34.88 6.29
CA GLY A 152 3.83 -35.70 5.12
C GLY A 152 3.26 -35.21 3.79
N LYS A 153 2.39 -34.19 3.78
CA LYS A 153 1.93 -33.54 2.54
C LYS A 153 3.10 -32.91 1.79
N ILE A 154 3.08 -33.04 0.45
CA ILE A 154 4.04 -32.40 -0.44
C ILE A 154 3.43 -31.12 -1.01
N LEU A 155 4.18 -30.03 -0.98
CA LEU A 155 3.80 -28.72 -1.48
C LEU A 155 4.91 -28.18 -2.38
N GLN A 156 4.54 -27.40 -3.39
CA GLN A 156 5.52 -26.63 -4.15
C GLN A 156 5.99 -25.41 -3.34
N ALA A 157 7.30 -25.17 -3.36
CA ALA A 157 7.93 -24.03 -2.74
C ALA A 157 9.00 -23.42 -3.64
N THR A 158 9.18 -22.12 -3.57
CA THR A 158 10.26 -21.41 -4.25
C THR A 158 11.44 -21.25 -3.30
N VAL A 159 12.64 -21.60 -3.76
CA VAL A 159 13.88 -21.34 -3.02
C VAL A 159 14.18 -19.84 -3.11
N THR A 160 14.08 -19.12 -2.00
CA THR A 160 14.28 -17.66 -1.97
C THR A 160 15.66 -17.24 -1.51
N LYS A 161 16.35 -18.09 -0.75
CA LYS A 161 17.70 -17.79 -0.24
C LYS A 161 18.46 -19.05 0.14
N ILE A 162 19.75 -19.11 -0.20
CA ILE A 162 20.65 -20.19 0.23
C ILE A 162 21.84 -19.58 0.99
N ASN A 163 22.08 -20.06 2.21
CA ASN A 163 23.23 -19.65 3.02
C ASN A 163 23.93 -20.88 3.63
N GLY A 164 25.00 -21.33 2.96
CA GLY A 164 25.70 -22.56 3.32
C GLY A 164 24.79 -23.78 3.22
N ASN A 165 24.50 -24.41 4.36
CA ASN A 165 23.58 -25.55 4.42
C ASN A 165 22.14 -25.16 4.77
N ARG A 166 21.80 -23.86 4.82
CA ARG A 166 20.45 -23.40 5.13
C ARG A 166 19.76 -22.91 3.86
N VAL A 167 18.54 -23.36 3.64
CA VAL A 167 17.73 -23.00 2.47
C VAL A 167 16.42 -22.40 2.97
N THR A 168 16.03 -21.26 2.40
CA THR A 168 14.76 -20.61 2.72
C THR A 168 13.75 -20.92 1.62
N TYR A 169 12.68 -21.59 1.99
CA TYR A 169 11.55 -21.95 1.14
C TYR A 169 10.41 -20.96 1.33
N GLU A 170 9.84 -20.50 0.23
CA GLU A 170 8.60 -19.73 0.21
C GLU A 170 7.47 -20.62 -0.33
N ILE A 171 6.53 -20.94 0.54
CA ILE A 171 5.35 -21.76 0.25
C ILE A 171 4.15 -20.81 0.10
N LEU A 172 3.40 -21.00 -0.98
CA LEU A 172 2.22 -20.17 -1.30
C LEU A 172 2.51 -18.66 -1.33
N GLY A 173 3.76 -18.22 -1.50
CA GLY A 173 4.12 -16.79 -1.59
C GLY A 173 4.09 -16.00 -0.28
N THR A 174 3.84 -16.64 0.87
CA THR A 174 3.76 -15.97 2.18
C THR A 174 4.51 -16.69 3.28
N ILE A 175 4.50 -18.03 3.28
CA ILE A 175 5.10 -18.83 4.34
C ILE A 175 6.59 -19.01 4.02
N LYS A 176 7.45 -18.33 4.78
CA LYS A 176 8.91 -18.46 4.66
C LYS A 176 9.48 -19.34 5.76
N LEU A 177 10.10 -20.45 5.39
CA LEU A 177 10.75 -21.38 6.33
C LEU A 177 12.20 -21.59 5.94
N THR A 178 13.12 -21.33 6.88
CA THR A 178 14.55 -21.58 6.69
C THR A 178 14.93 -22.90 7.32
N GLU A 179 15.25 -23.87 6.48
CA GLU A 179 15.54 -25.25 6.87
C GLU A 179 17.00 -25.60 6.63
N ARG A 180 17.52 -26.54 7.42
CA ARG A 180 18.89 -27.02 7.27
C ARG A 180 18.92 -28.23 6.34
N GLU A 181 19.53 -28.05 5.18
CA GLU A 181 19.62 -29.01 4.07
C GLU A 181 21.09 -29.35 3.74
N PRO A 182 21.81 -30.07 4.62
CA PRO A 182 23.25 -30.27 4.49
C PRO A 182 23.68 -31.04 3.24
N ARG A 183 22.79 -31.85 2.64
CA ARG A 183 23.07 -32.62 1.43
C ARG A 183 22.44 -32.02 0.17
N LYS A 184 21.36 -31.26 0.32
CA LYS A 184 20.56 -30.75 -0.80
C LYS A 184 20.81 -29.28 -1.09
N ALA A 185 21.28 -28.48 -0.12
CA ALA A 185 21.51 -27.05 -0.32
C ALA A 185 22.44 -26.75 -1.50
N SER A 186 23.47 -27.58 -1.73
CA SER A 186 24.41 -27.42 -2.85
C SER A 186 23.82 -27.77 -4.22
N LEU A 187 22.65 -28.43 -4.27
CA LEU A 187 21.97 -28.84 -5.49
C LEU A 187 20.83 -27.89 -5.89
N LEU A 188 20.53 -26.91 -5.02
CA LEU A 188 19.44 -25.97 -5.20
C LEU A 188 19.95 -24.62 -5.69
N GLN A 189 19.09 -23.88 -6.38
CA GLN A 189 19.37 -22.53 -6.85
C GLN A 189 18.29 -21.56 -6.38
N GLU A 190 18.67 -20.31 -6.10
CA GLU A 190 17.70 -19.25 -5.79
C GLU A 190 16.78 -19.00 -6.98
N GLY A 191 15.48 -18.88 -6.73
CA GLY A 191 14.43 -18.80 -7.74
C GLY A 191 13.91 -20.15 -8.24
N GLN A 192 14.53 -21.27 -7.87
CA GLN A 192 14.07 -22.60 -8.26
C GLN A 192 12.79 -23.01 -7.51
N THR A 193 11.82 -23.57 -8.22
CA THR A 193 10.66 -24.23 -7.63
C THR A 193 11.00 -25.69 -7.32
N VAL A 194 10.73 -26.13 -6.09
CA VAL A 194 10.94 -27.51 -5.63
C VAL A 194 9.77 -28.00 -4.81
N ASP A 195 9.64 -29.32 -4.74
CA ASP A 195 8.70 -29.97 -3.86
C ASP A 195 9.28 -30.06 -2.44
N VAL A 196 8.51 -29.65 -1.45
CA VAL A 196 8.85 -29.75 -0.03
C VAL A 196 7.80 -30.57 0.71
N LYS A 197 8.24 -31.47 1.57
CA LYS A 197 7.39 -32.29 2.43
C LYS A 197 7.25 -31.63 3.80
N ILE A 198 6.02 -31.50 4.29
CA ILE A 198 5.75 -31.05 5.66
C ILE A 198 6.25 -32.11 6.64
N ILE A 199 7.14 -31.72 7.54
CA ILE A 199 7.72 -32.60 8.57
C ILE A 199 7.02 -32.45 9.90
N SER A 200 6.64 -31.22 10.25
CA SER A 200 5.89 -30.97 11.49
C SER A 200 5.00 -29.75 11.37
N LEU A 201 3.92 -29.75 12.15
CA LEU A 201 3.01 -28.63 12.34
C LEU A 201 3.17 -28.03 13.74
N LYS A 202 2.69 -26.81 13.94
CA LYS A 202 2.51 -26.19 15.26
C LYS A 202 1.15 -26.59 15.84
N GLU A 203 0.93 -26.24 17.11
CA GLU A 203 -0.35 -26.46 17.80
C GLU A 203 -1.53 -25.73 17.13
N ASP A 204 -1.26 -24.63 16.43
CA ASP A 204 -2.25 -23.85 15.66
C ASP A 204 -2.52 -24.43 14.24
N GLY A 205 -1.93 -25.57 13.89
CA GLY A 205 -2.06 -26.20 12.58
C GLY A 205 -1.16 -25.60 11.48
N SER A 206 -0.41 -24.53 11.77
CA SER A 206 0.52 -23.93 10.80
C SER A 206 1.79 -24.77 10.60
N ILE A 207 2.44 -24.63 9.44
CA ILE A 207 3.65 -25.38 9.11
C ILE A 207 4.80 -24.94 10.03
N LYS A 208 5.36 -25.89 10.78
CA LYS A 208 6.51 -25.64 11.66
C LYS A 208 7.83 -25.92 10.96
N SER A 209 7.91 -27.02 10.21
CA SER A 209 9.12 -27.37 9.48
C SER A 209 8.84 -28.17 8.21
N VAL A 210 9.68 -27.98 7.20
CA VAL A 210 9.63 -28.73 5.93
C VAL A 210 10.99 -29.34 5.58
N LYS A 211 10.99 -30.28 4.63
CA LYS A 211 12.22 -30.76 3.98
C LYS A 211 12.02 -30.82 2.49
N CYS A 212 13.08 -30.53 1.73
CA CYS A 212 13.07 -30.76 0.29
C CYS A 212 12.75 -32.22 0.00
N ALA A 213 11.68 -32.48 -0.76
CA ALA A 213 11.40 -33.77 -1.34
C ALA A 213 12.49 -34.12 -2.36
N ASN A 214 12.60 -35.40 -2.73
CA ASN A 214 13.61 -35.85 -3.69
C ASN A 214 13.28 -35.38 -5.10
#